data_AF-A0A9N9QKV6-F1
#
_entry.id   AF-A0A9N9QKV6-F1
#
_cell.length_a   1.000
_cell.length_b   1.000
_cell.length_c   1.000
_cell.angle_alpha   90.00
_cell.angle_beta   90.00
_cell.angle_gamma   90.00
#
_symmetry.space_group_name_H-M   'P 1'
#
loop_
_entity.id
_entity.type
_entity.pdbx_description
1 polymer ?
#
loop_
_entity_poly.entity_id
_entity_poly.type
_entity_poly.pdbx_seq_one_letter_code
_entity_poly.pdbx_strand_id
1 'polypeptide(L)'
;MCCSIIYIVSGSGAGGETVERSSEELQAERRDLAVEFLFCLALIEVLKQLPFHPGHEDLVLYIENVAFKRFNYKEGLQSNPNAANVHIIADLYAEVIGVLAQSRFASVKKRFTAELKELKSREPSPHTTQSIISLLMGMKFFRVKMVPIEEFEASFQFLQECAQYFLEVKDKDIRHSLAGLFVEILVPVAAVREIYTNLNSILNKFIVTLNSAYASVKNNVFIYTIDTNMHNVPFEA
;
A
#
# COMPACT_ATOMS: atom_id res chain seq x y z
N MET A 1 6.21 -29.39 -1.84
CA MET A 1 6.01 -27.94 -1.66
C MET A 1 4.96 -27.50 -2.66
N CYS A 2 3.99 -26.67 -2.25
CA CYS A 2 2.97 -26.00 -3.07
C CYS A 2 1.70 -26.77 -3.52
N CYS A 3 1.04 -27.55 -2.64
CA CYS A 3 -0.37 -27.93 -2.91
C CYS A 3 -1.37 -26.77 -2.67
N SER A 4 -1.04 -25.82 -1.80
CA SER A 4 -1.98 -24.76 -1.37
C SER A 4 -2.15 -23.61 -2.38
N ILE A 5 -1.30 -23.50 -3.41
CA ILE A 5 -1.44 -22.48 -4.46
C ILE A 5 -2.49 -22.87 -5.52
N ILE A 6 -2.82 -24.17 -5.63
CA ILE A 6 -3.77 -24.69 -6.63
C ILE A 6 -5.23 -24.61 -6.15
N TYR A 7 -5.49 -24.55 -4.84
CA TYR A 7 -6.86 -24.60 -4.31
C TYR A 7 -7.73 -23.34 -4.53
N ILE A 8 -7.24 -22.32 -5.25
CA ILE A 8 -8.06 -21.16 -5.65
C ILE A 8 -8.87 -21.44 -6.93
N VAL A 9 -8.64 -22.56 -7.63
CA VAL A 9 -9.43 -22.95 -8.82
C VAL A 9 -9.92 -24.38 -8.68
N SER A 10 -11.00 -24.60 -7.93
CA SER A 10 -12.02 -25.65 -8.17
C SER A 10 -12.99 -25.74 -6.98
N GLY A 11 -14.29 -25.56 -7.22
CA GLY A 11 -15.31 -25.95 -6.24
C GLY A 11 -16.61 -25.14 -6.31
N SER A 12 -17.43 -25.35 -7.34
CA SER A 12 -18.86 -25.08 -7.29
C SER A 12 -19.56 -26.15 -6.44
N GLY A 13 -20.46 -25.76 -5.54
CA GLY A 13 -21.53 -26.64 -5.05
C GLY A 13 -21.81 -26.65 -3.53
N ALA A 14 -22.88 -25.94 -3.16
CA ALA A 14 -23.90 -26.26 -2.14
C ALA A 14 -23.52 -26.71 -0.71
N GLY A 15 -24.05 -26.00 0.29
CA GLY A 15 -24.31 -26.52 1.64
C GLY A 15 -23.76 -25.64 2.77
N GLY A 16 -24.64 -24.94 3.47
CA GLY A 16 -24.30 -24.21 4.69
C GLY A 16 -24.15 -25.16 5.87
N GLU A 17 -22.94 -25.68 6.06
CA GLU A 17 -22.47 -26.21 7.35
C GLU A 17 -21.20 -25.44 7.70
N THR A 18 -21.19 -24.77 8.86
CA THR A 18 -19.96 -24.21 9.44
C THR A 18 -19.09 -25.39 9.86
N VAL A 19 -18.27 -25.86 8.93
CA VAL A 19 -17.23 -26.87 9.17
C VAL A 19 -16.29 -26.34 10.25
N GLU A 20 -16.30 -26.97 11.42
CA GLU A 20 -15.37 -26.68 12.50
C GLU A 20 -13.95 -27.03 12.01
N ARG A 21 -13.14 -26.01 11.71
CA ARG A 21 -11.79 -26.21 11.16
C ARG A 21 -10.95 -27.06 12.10
N SER A 22 -10.38 -28.15 11.59
CA SER A 22 -9.61 -29.08 12.40
C SER A 22 -8.32 -28.43 12.91
N SER A 23 -7.80 -28.90 14.06
CA SER A 23 -6.51 -28.46 14.60
C SER A 23 -5.37 -28.64 13.57
N GLU A 24 -5.44 -29.70 12.77
CA GLU A 24 -4.48 -30.02 11.72
C GLU A 24 -4.51 -29.01 10.57
N GLU A 25 -5.69 -28.56 10.15
CA GLU A 25 -5.85 -27.50 9.14
C GLU A 25 -5.35 -26.14 9.65
N LEU A 26 -5.59 -25.81 10.92
CA LEU A 26 -5.08 -24.58 11.53
C LEU A 26 -3.55 -24.61 11.62
N GLN A 27 -2.95 -25.77 11.91
CA GLN A 27 -1.50 -25.93 11.91
C GLN A 27 -0.92 -25.89 10.48
N ALA A 28 -1.60 -26.48 9.50
CA ALA A 28 -1.19 -26.42 8.10
C ALA A 28 -1.19 -24.97 7.59
N GLU A 29 -2.25 -24.20 7.86
CA GLU A 29 -2.30 -22.77 7.51
C GLU A 29 -1.17 -21.98 8.18
N ARG A 30 -0.85 -22.25 9.45
CA ARG A 30 0.29 -21.62 10.12
C ARG A 30 1.62 -21.92 9.45
N ARG A 31 1.83 -23.17 8.98
CA ARG A 31 3.04 -23.54 8.22
C ARG A 31 3.10 -22.79 6.89
N ASP A 32 1.99 -22.70 6.18
CA ASP A 32 1.92 -21.96 4.91
C ASP A 32 2.21 -20.47 5.13
N LEU A 33 1.62 -19.86 6.17
CA LEU A 33 1.90 -18.46 6.55
C LEU A 33 3.37 -18.25 6.93
N ALA A 34 4.02 -19.21 7.60
CA ALA A 34 5.45 -19.12 7.92
C ALA A 34 6.34 -19.19 6.67
N VAL A 35 5.95 -19.99 5.66
CA VAL A 35 6.67 -20.00 4.38
C VAL A 35 6.50 -18.66 3.66
N GLU A 36 5.28 -18.10 3.64
CA GLU A 36 5.02 -16.79 3.05
C GLU A 36 5.80 -15.68 3.78
N PHE A 37 5.90 -15.75 5.10
CA PHE A 37 6.70 -14.82 5.90
C PHE A 37 8.15 -14.79 5.42
N LEU A 38 8.80 -15.96 5.38
CA LEU A 38 10.19 -16.08 4.94
C LEU A 38 10.37 -15.68 3.47
N PHE A 39 9.38 -16.02 2.63
CA PHE A 39 9.38 -15.63 1.23
C PHE A 39 9.35 -14.11 1.05
N CYS A 40 8.49 -13.39 1.80
CA CYS A 40 8.47 -11.93 1.73
C CYS A 40 9.78 -11.30 2.22
N LEU A 41 10.36 -11.80 3.32
CA LEU A 41 11.66 -11.31 3.80
C LEU A 41 12.78 -11.48 2.76
N ALA A 42 12.81 -12.65 2.11
CA ALA A 42 13.76 -12.91 1.03
C ALA A 42 13.49 -11.99 -0.18
N LEU A 43 12.23 -11.84 -0.60
CA LEU A 43 11.85 -10.97 -1.71
C LEU A 43 12.23 -9.51 -1.46
N ILE A 44 11.98 -8.98 -0.25
CA ILE A 44 12.32 -7.60 0.13
C ILE A 44 13.81 -7.35 -0.12
N GLU A 45 14.69 -8.29 0.26
CA GLU A 45 16.13 -8.12 0.09
C GLU A 45 16.57 -8.30 -1.38
N VAL A 46 15.99 -9.27 -2.09
CA VAL A 46 16.29 -9.51 -3.51
C VAL A 46 15.85 -8.33 -4.38
N LEU A 47 14.66 -7.77 -4.12
CA LEU A 47 14.09 -6.70 -4.94
C LEU A 47 14.84 -5.38 -4.81
N LYS A 48 15.55 -5.13 -3.70
CA LYS A 48 16.45 -3.99 -3.58
C LYS A 48 17.58 -4.02 -4.62
N GLN A 49 17.95 -5.20 -5.10
CA GLN A 49 18.99 -5.39 -6.12
C GLN A 49 18.43 -5.35 -7.56
N LEU A 50 17.10 -5.32 -7.73
CA LEU A 50 16.46 -5.35 -9.06
C LEU A 50 16.88 -4.21 -10.01
N PRO A 51 17.17 -2.97 -9.57
CA PRO A 51 17.67 -1.92 -10.46
C PRO A 51 18.91 -2.31 -11.28
N PHE A 52 19.71 -3.24 -10.79
CA PHE A 52 20.94 -3.69 -11.45
C PHE A 52 20.71 -4.79 -12.50
N HIS A 53 19.46 -5.23 -12.70
CA HIS A 53 19.11 -6.37 -13.56
C HIS A 53 17.93 -6.05 -14.50
N PRO A 54 18.18 -5.86 -15.81
CA PRO A 54 17.11 -5.69 -16.80
C PRO A 54 16.45 -7.02 -17.18
N GLY A 55 15.19 -6.98 -17.65
CA GLY A 55 14.54 -8.11 -18.35
C GLY A 55 13.65 -9.05 -17.53
N HIS A 56 13.28 -8.69 -16.29
CA HIS A 56 12.49 -9.55 -15.39
C HIS A 56 10.99 -9.20 -15.33
N GLU A 57 10.41 -8.66 -16.40
CA GLU A 57 9.03 -8.12 -16.39
C GLU A 57 7.96 -9.17 -16.02
N ASP A 58 8.11 -10.42 -16.48
CA ASP A 58 7.18 -11.51 -16.12
C ASP A 58 7.20 -11.82 -14.61
N LEU A 59 8.39 -11.75 -14.00
CA LEU A 59 8.55 -11.96 -12.55
C LEU A 59 8.00 -10.78 -11.75
N VAL A 60 8.20 -9.55 -12.25
CA VAL A 60 7.60 -8.34 -11.65
C VAL A 60 6.08 -8.47 -11.64
N LEU A 61 5.48 -8.83 -12.76
CA LEU A 61 4.03 -9.05 -12.86
C LEU A 61 3.56 -10.18 -11.95
N TYR A 62 4.32 -11.28 -11.84
CA TYR A 62 3.99 -12.36 -10.93
C TYR A 62 3.99 -11.89 -9.46
N ILE A 63 5.03 -11.17 -9.04
CA ILE A 63 5.15 -10.63 -7.67
C ILE A 63 4.00 -9.66 -7.38
N GLU A 64 3.69 -8.74 -8.30
CA GLU A 64 2.54 -7.85 -8.18
C GLU A 64 1.24 -8.64 -8.01
N ASN A 65 0.98 -9.63 -8.86
CA ASN A 65 -0.23 -10.44 -8.78
C ASN A 65 -0.36 -11.20 -7.45
N VAL A 66 0.74 -11.72 -6.91
CA VAL A 66 0.73 -12.42 -5.61
C VAL A 66 0.48 -11.43 -4.47
N ALA A 67 1.18 -10.29 -4.47
CA ALA A 67 1.03 -9.28 -3.43
C ALA A 67 -0.37 -8.67 -3.41
N PHE A 68 -0.90 -8.24 -4.57
CA PHE A 68 -2.24 -7.64 -4.67
C PHE A 68 -3.37 -8.57 -4.23
N LYS A 69 -3.22 -9.88 -4.44
CA LYS A 69 -4.16 -10.87 -3.90
C LYS A 69 -4.10 -10.97 -2.36
N ARG A 70 -2.99 -10.60 -1.73
CA ARG A 70 -2.76 -10.76 -0.29
C ARG A 70 -3.29 -9.61 0.54
N PHE A 71 -3.30 -8.41 0.00
CA PHE A 71 -3.99 -7.27 0.63
C PHE A 71 -5.44 -7.09 0.16
N ASN A 72 -5.95 -7.92 -0.75
CA ASN A 72 -7.40 -7.94 -1.01
C ASN A 72 -8.17 -8.29 0.27
N TYR A 73 -9.20 -7.49 0.56
CA TYR A 73 -10.07 -7.73 1.69
C TYR A 73 -10.76 -9.11 1.55
N LYS A 74 -10.72 -9.88 2.63
CA LYS A 74 -11.36 -11.20 2.73
C LYS A 74 -12.37 -11.17 3.86
N GLU A 75 -13.61 -11.46 3.52
CA GLU A 75 -14.69 -11.53 4.50
C GLU A 75 -14.46 -12.71 5.45
N GLY A 76 -14.77 -12.52 6.73
CA GLY A 76 -14.52 -13.53 7.78
C GLY A 76 -13.05 -13.66 8.23
N LEU A 77 -12.14 -12.79 7.78
CA LEU A 77 -10.75 -12.85 8.26
C LEU A 77 -10.65 -12.59 9.77
N GLN A 78 -11.49 -11.71 10.33
CA GLN A 78 -11.47 -11.36 11.75
C GLN A 78 -11.86 -12.52 12.67
N SER A 79 -12.64 -13.50 12.18
CA SER A 79 -12.97 -14.72 12.93
C SER A 79 -11.96 -15.85 12.70
N ASN A 80 -10.92 -15.64 11.88
CA ASN A 80 -9.86 -16.63 11.66
C ASN A 80 -8.92 -16.65 12.90
N PRO A 81 -8.67 -17.83 13.51
CA PRO A 81 -7.71 -17.96 14.62
C PRO A 81 -6.28 -17.52 14.29
N ASN A 82 -5.94 -17.43 12.99
CA ASN A 82 -4.66 -16.97 12.47
C ASN A 82 -4.70 -15.53 11.91
N ALA A 83 -5.78 -14.77 12.12
CA ALA A 83 -5.98 -13.43 11.55
C ALA A 83 -4.78 -12.50 11.76
N ALA A 84 -4.20 -12.49 12.95
CA ALA A 84 -3.02 -11.68 13.27
C ALA A 84 -1.83 -12.01 12.35
N ASN A 85 -1.56 -13.30 12.11
CA ASN A 85 -0.50 -13.73 11.20
C ASN A 85 -0.82 -13.32 9.76
N VAL A 86 -2.08 -13.45 9.32
CA VAL A 86 -2.48 -13.02 7.97
C VAL A 86 -2.27 -11.51 7.79
N HIS A 87 -2.57 -10.69 8.81
CA HIS A 87 -2.32 -9.25 8.77
C HIS A 87 -0.83 -8.92 8.69
N ILE A 88 0.03 -9.63 9.45
CA ILE A 88 1.50 -9.49 9.35
C ILE A 88 1.98 -9.82 7.93
N ILE A 89 1.46 -10.90 7.34
CA ILE A 89 1.82 -11.28 5.96
C ILE A 89 1.35 -10.23 4.95
N ALA A 90 0.14 -9.69 5.10
CA ALA A 90 -0.36 -8.62 4.23
C ALA A 90 0.55 -7.38 4.30
N ASP A 91 1.01 -7.01 5.51
CA ASP A 91 1.96 -5.92 5.72
C ASP A 91 3.32 -6.20 5.04
N LEU A 92 3.84 -7.42 5.14
CA LEU A 92 5.07 -7.79 4.44
C LEU A 92 4.92 -7.74 2.91
N TYR A 93 3.77 -8.13 2.36
CA TYR A 93 3.50 -7.97 0.92
C TYR A 93 3.35 -6.50 0.51
N ALA A 94 2.80 -5.65 1.39
CA ALA A 94 2.79 -4.20 1.17
C ALA A 94 4.23 -3.65 1.12
N GLU A 95 5.13 -4.15 1.97
CA GLU A 95 6.55 -3.78 1.93
C GLU A 95 7.25 -4.26 0.66
N VAL A 96 6.97 -5.50 0.21
CA VAL A 96 7.43 -6.02 -1.08
C VAL A 96 7.04 -5.08 -2.23
N ILE A 97 5.78 -4.61 -2.27
CA ILE A 97 5.33 -3.64 -3.27
C ILE A 97 6.06 -2.29 -3.12
N GLY A 98 6.23 -1.81 -1.89
CA GLY A 98 6.96 -0.57 -1.62
C GLY A 98 8.40 -0.58 -2.12
N VAL A 99 9.11 -1.70 -1.92
CA VAL A 99 10.47 -1.92 -2.43
C VAL A 99 10.48 -2.09 -3.94
N LEU A 100 9.56 -2.88 -4.50
CA LEU A 100 9.44 -3.07 -5.95
C LEU A 100 9.22 -1.73 -6.67
N ALA A 101 8.41 -0.86 -6.10
CA ALA A 101 8.12 0.47 -6.64
C ALA A 101 9.38 1.35 -6.79
N GLN A 102 10.47 1.11 -6.04
CA GLN A 102 11.74 1.84 -6.22
C GLN A 102 12.37 1.63 -7.61
N SER A 103 12.07 0.51 -8.26
CA SER A 103 12.66 0.11 -9.53
C SER A 103 11.64 -0.04 -10.65
N ARG A 104 10.36 -0.26 -10.30
CA ARG A 104 9.25 -0.53 -11.23
C ARG A 104 8.01 0.30 -10.90
N PHE A 105 8.22 1.56 -10.52
CA PHE A 105 7.14 2.47 -10.11
C PHE A 105 5.97 2.53 -11.10
N ALA A 106 6.25 2.66 -12.40
CA ALA A 106 5.20 2.76 -13.42
C ALA A 106 4.28 1.53 -13.46
N SER A 107 4.83 0.32 -13.27
CA SER A 107 4.06 -0.91 -13.22
C SER A 107 3.17 -0.97 -11.99
N VAL A 108 3.77 -0.73 -10.81
CA VAL A 108 3.05 -0.71 -9.52
C VAL A 108 1.94 0.35 -9.52
N LYS A 109 2.23 1.58 -9.98
CA LYS A 109 1.23 2.66 -10.12
C LYS A 109 0.08 2.21 -11.01
N LYS A 110 0.39 1.68 -12.21
CA LYS A 110 -0.63 1.22 -13.15
C LYS A 110 -1.52 0.14 -12.53
N ARG A 111 -0.93 -0.84 -11.81
CA ARG A 111 -1.69 -1.90 -11.14
C ARG A 111 -2.59 -1.33 -10.05
N PHE A 112 -2.05 -0.50 -9.16
CA PHE A 112 -2.83 0.14 -8.09
C PHE A 112 -3.99 0.97 -8.63
N THR A 113 -3.75 1.82 -9.64
CA THR A 113 -4.79 2.66 -10.24
C THR A 113 -5.88 1.81 -10.89
N ALA A 114 -5.54 0.70 -11.52
CA ALA A 114 -6.52 -0.22 -12.11
C ALA A 114 -7.43 -0.85 -11.04
N GLU A 115 -6.84 -1.38 -9.97
CA GLU A 115 -7.58 -2.00 -8.85
C GLU A 115 -8.47 -0.97 -8.14
N LEU A 116 -7.95 0.23 -7.87
CA LEU A 116 -8.72 1.30 -7.22
C LEU A 116 -9.90 1.73 -8.10
N LYS A 117 -9.70 1.85 -9.42
CA LYS A 117 -10.77 2.19 -10.35
C LYS A 117 -11.83 1.10 -10.42
N GLU A 118 -11.43 -0.17 -10.39
CA GLU A 118 -12.35 -1.29 -10.34
C GLU A 118 -13.21 -1.22 -9.07
N LEU A 119 -12.58 -1.07 -7.90
CA LEU A 119 -13.31 -0.98 -6.62
C LEU A 119 -14.25 0.23 -6.57
N LYS A 120 -13.83 1.39 -7.09
CA LYS A 120 -14.68 2.59 -7.19
C LYS A 120 -15.88 2.42 -8.12
N SER A 121 -15.83 1.49 -9.07
CA SER A 121 -16.95 1.20 -9.98
C SER A 121 -17.99 0.26 -9.38
N ARG A 122 -17.67 -0.41 -8.26
CA ARG A 122 -18.60 -1.27 -7.53
C ARG A 122 -19.58 -0.45 -6.70
N GLU A 123 -20.71 -1.05 -6.35
CA GLU A 123 -21.68 -0.41 -5.47
C GLU A 123 -21.06 -0.10 -4.09
N PRO A 124 -21.28 1.11 -3.56
CA PRO A 124 -20.82 1.46 -2.22
C PRO A 124 -21.42 0.52 -1.17
N SER A 125 -20.55 -0.19 -0.45
CA SER A 125 -20.92 -1.12 0.61
C SER A 125 -19.79 -1.19 1.64
N PRO A 126 -20.06 -1.67 2.87
CA PRO A 126 -18.99 -1.90 3.86
C PRO A 126 -17.86 -2.77 3.31
N HIS A 127 -18.19 -3.80 2.53
CA HIS A 127 -17.20 -4.68 1.87
C HIS A 127 -16.33 -3.91 0.88
N THR A 128 -16.95 -3.09 0.02
CA THR A 128 -16.22 -2.24 -0.94
C THR A 128 -15.33 -1.23 -0.21
N THR A 129 -15.83 -0.59 0.85
CA THR A 129 -15.05 0.33 1.69
C THR A 129 -13.84 -0.35 2.30
N GLN A 130 -13.99 -1.54 2.90
CA GLN A 130 -12.88 -2.31 3.46
C GLN A 130 -11.89 -2.79 2.38
N SER A 131 -12.37 -3.12 1.19
CA SER A 131 -11.52 -3.48 0.05
C SER A 131 -10.66 -2.30 -0.39
N ILE A 132 -11.24 -1.10 -0.47
CA ILE A 132 -10.50 0.13 -0.80
C ILE A 132 -9.47 0.44 0.29
N ILE A 133 -9.86 0.38 1.56
CA ILE A 133 -8.93 0.60 2.69
C ILE A 133 -7.77 -0.39 2.64
N SER A 134 -8.05 -1.67 2.40
CA SER A 134 -7.01 -2.71 2.33
C SER A 134 -6.05 -2.48 1.15
N LEU A 135 -6.57 -2.06 -0.01
CA LEU A 135 -5.76 -1.65 -1.15
C LEU A 135 -4.87 -0.43 -0.84
N LEU A 136 -5.40 0.57 -0.14
CA LEU A 136 -4.63 1.75 0.29
C LEU A 136 -3.51 1.36 1.26
N MET A 137 -3.80 0.49 2.23
CA MET A 137 -2.79 -0.02 3.16
C MET A 137 -1.69 -0.83 2.45
N GLY A 138 -2.01 -1.50 1.34
CA GLY A 138 -1.04 -2.17 0.46
C GLY A 138 0.04 -1.24 -0.10
N MET A 139 -0.18 0.08 -0.10
CA MET A 139 0.76 1.09 -0.59
C MET A 139 1.52 1.84 0.52
N LYS A 140 1.30 1.52 1.81
CA LYS A 140 1.85 2.30 2.94
C LYS A 140 3.38 2.36 3.01
N PHE A 141 4.05 1.37 2.44
CA PHE A 141 5.51 1.30 2.36
C PHE A 141 6.09 1.93 1.08
N PHE A 142 5.27 2.57 0.25
CA PHE A 142 5.77 3.35 -0.87
C PHE A 142 6.74 4.44 -0.35
N ARG A 143 7.87 4.58 -1.02
CA ARG A 143 8.88 5.59 -0.72
C ARG A 143 9.11 6.44 -1.96
N VAL A 144 9.00 7.74 -1.80
CA VAL A 144 9.30 8.68 -2.89
C VAL A 144 10.78 8.61 -3.21
N LYS A 145 11.08 8.35 -4.48
CA LYS A 145 12.44 8.45 -4.99
C LYS A 145 12.72 9.92 -5.32
N MET A 146 13.69 10.52 -4.62
CA MET A 146 13.97 11.95 -4.71
C MET A 146 14.80 12.34 -5.95
N VAL A 147 15.53 11.37 -6.51
CA VAL A 147 16.38 11.55 -7.68
C VAL A 147 16.28 10.32 -8.60
N PRO A 148 16.30 10.51 -9.93
CA PRO A 148 16.32 11.80 -10.64
C PRO A 148 14.96 12.52 -10.55
N ILE A 149 14.92 13.80 -10.96
CA ILE A 149 13.75 14.68 -10.75
C ILE A 149 12.48 14.14 -11.41
N GLU A 150 12.62 13.45 -12.54
CA GLU A 150 11.50 12.87 -13.28
C GLU A 150 10.80 11.77 -12.46
N GLU A 151 11.56 10.97 -11.71
CA GLU A 151 11.00 9.93 -10.84
C GLU A 151 10.33 10.53 -9.60
N PHE A 152 10.88 11.63 -9.09
CA PHE A 152 10.26 12.42 -8.04
C PHE A 152 8.92 13.01 -8.49
N GLU A 153 8.89 13.68 -9.64
CA GLU A 153 7.69 14.25 -10.23
C GLU A 153 6.62 13.19 -10.48
N ALA A 154 7.00 12.03 -11.02
CA ALA A 154 6.08 10.92 -11.26
C ALA A 154 5.46 10.40 -9.94
N SER A 155 6.27 10.29 -8.88
CA SER A 155 5.81 9.90 -7.54
C SER A 155 4.82 10.92 -6.96
N PHE A 156 5.10 12.21 -7.14
CA PHE A 156 4.25 13.29 -6.64
C PHE A 156 2.95 13.42 -7.44
N GLN A 157 2.99 13.19 -8.76
CA GLN A 157 1.78 13.13 -9.58
C GLN A 157 0.86 12.00 -9.10
N PHE A 158 1.40 10.83 -8.77
CA PHE A 158 0.63 9.75 -8.16
C PHE A 158 -0.01 10.16 -6.82
N LEU A 159 0.75 10.81 -5.94
CA LEU A 159 0.19 11.30 -4.67
C LEU A 159 -0.89 12.37 -4.90
N GLN A 160 -0.77 13.20 -5.94
CA GLN A 160 -1.79 14.17 -6.33
C GLN A 160 -3.08 13.48 -6.81
N GLU A 161 -2.98 12.38 -7.55
CA GLU A 161 -4.14 11.55 -7.93
C GLU A 161 -4.84 10.98 -6.69
N CYS A 162 -4.08 10.51 -5.70
CA CYS A 162 -4.62 10.08 -4.40
C CYS A 162 -5.27 11.23 -3.63
N ALA A 163 -4.68 12.44 -3.67
CA ALA A 163 -5.22 13.62 -2.98
C ALA A 163 -6.52 14.10 -3.62
N GLN A 164 -6.61 14.03 -4.94
CA GLN A 164 -7.86 14.29 -5.66
C GLN A 164 -8.94 13.29 -5.24
N TYR A 165 -8.61 12.00 -5.13
CA TYR A 165 -9.56 11.00 -4.65
C TYR A 165 -10.01 11.27 -3.20
N PHE A 166 -9.09 11.70 -2.33
CA PHE A 166 -9.41 12.10 -0.95
C PHE A 166 -10.44 13.23 -0.87
N LEU A 167 -10.37 14.20 -1.79
CA LEU A 167 -11.33 15.31 -1.87
C LEU A 167 -12.70 14.85 -2.38
N GLU A 168 -12.74 13.88 -3.28
CA GLU A 168 -13.97 13.36 -3.90
C GLU A 168 -14.74 12.40 -2.98
N VAL A 169 -14.03 11.61 -2.16
CA VAL A 169 -14.63 10.52 -1.39
C VAL A 169 -15.35 11.03 -0.14
N LYS A 170 -16.63 10.68 -0.02
CA LYS A 170 -17.48 11.09 1.12
C LYS A 170 -17.32 10.19 2.35
N ASP A 171 -17.00 8.92 2.12
CA ASP A 171 -16.78 7.93 3.17
C ASP A 171 -15.65 8.38 4.10
N LYS A 172 -15.92 8.42 5.41
CA LYS A 172 -14.97 8.92 6.42
C LYS A 172 -13.83 7.93 6.68
N ASP A 173 -14.08 6.63 6.52
CA ASP A 173 -13.10 5.57 6.82
C ASP A 173 -12.08 5.49 5.67
N ILE A 174 -12.54 5.65 4.42
CA ILE A 174 -11.65 5.80 3.26
C ILE A 174 -10.81 7.07 3.38
N ARG A 175 -11.41 8.21 3.75
CA ARG A 175 -10.66 9.45 4.00
C ARG A 175 -9.62 9.27 5.10
N HIS A 176 -9.98 8.63 6.21
CA HIS A 176 -9.04 8.36 7.29
C HIS A 176 -7.86 7.49 6.83
N SER A 177 -8.13 6.43 6.08
CA SER A 177 -7.09 5.56 5.51
C SER A 177 -6.17 6.30 4.53
N LEU A 178 -6.71 7.13 3.64
CA LEU A 178 -5.92 7.98 2.74
C LEU A 178 -5.03 8.97 3.51
N ALA A 179 -5.55 9.59 4.58
CA ALA A 179 -4.75 10.46 5.43
C ALA A 179 -3.58 9.70 6.08
N GLY A 180 -3.85 8.50 6.60
CA GLY A 180 -2.81 7.61 7.13
C GLY A 180 -1.76 7.25 6.09
N LEU A 181 -2.19 6.88 4.88
CA LEU A 181 -1.30 6.57 3.76
C LEU A 181 -0.35 7.73 3.43
N PHE A 182 -0.87 8.95 3.35
CA PHE A 182 -0.02 10.10 3.10
C PHE A 182 0.98 10.37 4.23
N VAL A 183 0.58 10.22 5.50
CA VAL A 183 1.51 10.38 6.64
C VAL A 183 2.67 9.40 6.51
N GLU A 184 2.38 8.13 6.25
CA GLU A 184 3.39 7.07 6.10
C GLU A 184 4.39 7.35 4.96
N ILE A 185 3.93 8.00 3.89
CA ILE A 185 4.77 8.32 2.72
C ILE A 185 5.54 9.64 2.92
N LEU A 186 4.91 10.66 3.50
CA LEU A 186 5.44 12.02 3.53
C LEU A 186 6.34 12.31 4.74
N VAL A 187 6.13 11.64 5.87
CA VAL A 187 7.03 11.80 7.03
C VAL A 187 8.49 11.46 6.67
N PRO A 188 8.78 10.34 5.97
CA PRO A 188 10.14 10.06 5.49
C PRO A 188 10.69 11.12 4.52
N VAL A 189 9.84 11.69 3.64
CA VAL A 189 10.25 12.77 2.72
C VAL A 189 10.61 14.03 3.50
N ALA A 190 9.82 14.37 4.52
CA ALA A 190 10.03 15.54 5.35
C ALA A 190 11.40 15.53 6.06
N ALA A 191 11.91 14.34 6.40
CA ALA A 191 13.17 14.16 7.11
C ALA A 191 14.43 14.41 6.26
N VAL A 192 14.33 14.50 4.92
CA VAL A 192 15.48 14.60 4.02
C VAL A 192 15.93 16.06 3.86
N ARG A 193 16.83 16.52 4.74
CA ARG A 193 17.26 17.93 4.86
C ARG A 193 17.99 18.55 3.64
N GLU A 194 18.70 17.77 2.82
CA GLU A 194 19.63 18.32 1.80
C GLU A 194 18.99 18.65 0.43
N ILE A 195 17.70 18.34 0.21
CA ILE A 195 17.05 18.47 -1.11
C ILE A 195 16.08 19.67 -1.19
N TYR A 196 15.76 20.27 -0.05
CA TYR A 196 14.80 21.38 0.06
C TYR A 196 15.21 22.64 -0.71
N THR A 197 16.50 22.93 -0.85
CA THR A 197 16.98 24.17 -1.48
C THR A 197 16.76 24.18 -3.00
N ASN A 198 16.79 23.02 -3.66
CA ASN A 198 16.70 22.91 -5.13
C ASN A 198 15.32 22.46 -5.65
N LEU A 199 14.54 21.67 -4.90
CA LEU A 199 13.21 21.16 -5.30
C LEU A 199 12.03 21.97 -4.73
N ASN A 200 12.33 23.12 -4.12
CA ASN A 200 11.41 23.90 -3.30
C ASN A 200 10.08 24.23 -4.01
N SER A 201 10.07 24.53 -5.32
CA SER A 201 8.83 24.92 -6.01
C SER A 201 7.82 23.78 -6.21
N ILE A 202 8.28 22.56 -6.52
CA ILE A 202 7.41 21.40 -6.73
C ILE A 202 6.94 20.86 -5.39
N LEU A 203 7.85 20.75 -4.42
CA LEU A 203 7.52 20.36 -3.06
C LEU A 203 6.51 21.34 -2.46
N ASN A 204 6.73 22.66 -2.60
CA ASN A 204 5.78 23.67 -2.11
C ASN A 204 4.42 23.62 -2.82
N LYS A 205 4.37 23.43 -4.14
CA LYS A 205 3.08 23.24 -4.85
C LYS A 205 2.33 22.02 -4.34
N PHE A 206 3.03 20.94 -4.07
CA PHE A 206 2.44 19.72 -3.56
C PHE A 206 2.03 19.84 -2.09
N ILE A 207 2.86 20.46 -1.24
CA ILE A 207 2.52 20.80 0.14
C ILE A 207 1.30 21.71 0.18
N VAL A 208 1.19 22.70 -0.71
CA VAL A 208 0.00 23.56 -0.83
C VAL A 208 -1.23 22.76 -1.25
N THR A 209 -1.08 21.86 -2.24
CA THR A 209 -2.16 20.97 -2.70
C THR A 209 -2.62 20.05 -1.58
N LEU A 210 -1.68 19.46 -0.85
CA LEU A 210 -1.94 18.64 0.32
C LEU A 210 -2.56 19.45 1.46
N ASN A 211 -2.04 20.62 1.80
CA ASN A 211 -2.60 21.49 2.82
C ASN A 211 -4.03 21.90 2.48
N SER A 212 -4.35 22.10 1.19
CA SER A 212 -5.73 22.33 0.76
C SER A 212 -6.62 21.08 0.92
N ALA A 213 -6.09 19.88 0.68
CA ALA A 213 -6.77 18.63 0.97
C ALA A 213 -6.96 18.42 2.48
N TYR A 214 -5.91 18.61 3.29
CA TYR A 214 -5.91 18.42 4.74
C TYR A 214 -6.68 19.49 5.52
N ALA A 215 -6.75 20.73 5.02
CA ALA A 215 -7.58 21.78 5.61
C ALA A 215 -9.07 21.40 5.66
N SER A 216 -9.50 20.45 4.83
CA SER A 216 -10.84 19.86 4.84
C SER A 216 -11.06 18.86 5.99
N VAL A 217 -10.00 18.39 6.66
CA VAL A 217 -10.03 17.45 7.82
C VAL A 217 -9.61 18.18 9.10
N LYS A 218 -10.26 19.32 9.33
CA LYS A 218 -9.93 20.41 10.26
C LYS A 218 -9.79 20.09 11.76
N ASN A 219 -9.71 18.83 12.20
CA ASN A 219 -9.69 18.47 13.62
C ASN A 219 -8.81 17.26 13.89
N ASN A 220 -7.49 17.34 13.65
CA ASN A 220 -6.64 16.22 13.97
C ASN A 220 -5.17 16.61 14.18
N VAL A 221 -4.59 16.11 15.29
CA VAL A 221 -3.20 16.25 15.78
C VAL A 221 -2.13 16.05 14.69
N PHE A 222 -2.51 15.38 13.61
CA PHE A 222 -1.74 15.06 12.41
C PHE A 222 -1.23 16.28 11.63
N ILE A 223 -1.99 17.38 11.60
CA ILE A 223 -1.52 18.64 10.98
C ILE A 223 -0.30 19.16 11.75
N TYR A 224 -0.33 19.12 13.09
CA TYR A 224 0.81 19.54 13.90
C TYR A 224 2.04 18.68 13.66
N THR A 225 1.94 17.35 13.52
CA THR A 225 3.13 16.52 13.32
C THR A 225 3.82 16.78 11.97
N ILE A 226 3.06 16.95 10.88
CA ILE A 226 3.66 17.28 9.58
C ILE A 226 4.15 18.72 9.57
N ASP A 227 3.34 19.67 10.02
CA ASP A 227 3.68 21.10 10.05
C ASP A 227 4.87 21.38 10.98
N THR A 228 4.95 20.75 12.16
CA THR A 228 6.10 20.88 13.08
C THR A 228 7.37 20.27 12.50
N ASN A 229 7.28 19.16 11.76
CA ASN A 229 8.46 18.56 11.11
C ASN A 229 8.89 19.33 9.85
N MET A 230 7.97 20.04 9.20
CA MET A 230 8.21 20.80 7.96
C MET A 230 8.60 22.26 8.23
N HIS A 231 8.06 22.91 9.27
CA HIS A 231 8.43 24.26 9.71
C HIS A 231 9.73 24.31 10.53
N ASN A 232 10.16 23.21 11.16
CA ASN A 232 11.46 23.13 11.83
C ASN A 232 12.61 22.75 10.88
N VAL A 233 12.39 22.77 9.57
CA VAL A 233 13.48 22.85 8.61
C VAL A 233 13.91 24.32 8.60
N PRO A 234 15.06 24.69 9.19
CA PRO A 234 15.49 26.07 9.18
C PRO A 234 15.67 26.49 7.72
N PHE A 235 14.87 27.47 7.29
CA PHE A 235 15.18 28.25 6.12
C PHE A 235 16.41 29.10 6.47
N GLU A 236 17.60 28.50 6.41
CA GLU A 236 18.83 29.29 6.32
C GLU A 236 18.88 29.87 4.91
N ALA A 237 18.78 31.20 4.86
CA ALA A 237 18.86 32.03 3.67
C ALA A 237 20.25 32.00 3.03
#